data_AF-M0DLQ9-F1
#
_entry.id   AF-M0DLQ9-F1
#
_cell.length_a   1.000
_cell.length_b   1.000
_cell.length_c   1.000
_cell.angle_alpha   90.00
_cell.angle_beta   90.00
_cell.angle_gamma   90.00
#
_symmetry.space_group_name_H-M   'P 1'
#
loop_
_entity.id
_entity.type
_entity.pdbx_description
1 polymer ?
#
loop_
_entity_poly.entity_id
_entity_poly.type
_entity_poly.pdbx_seq_one_letter_code
_entity_poly.pdbx_strand_id
1 'polypeptide(L)'
;MPSLDEVKESIANSSANDWKFFDGPEQIYVYKPDPRIRIEQESGFDDGYLHTWTEMFPDSESDATGTFQVYFNSSPIDGFGVVWTDGGRIQVPDPRIQNTEVDDLDEYEFAFSQYQAAIGRAMSLDDFDKWFPGNRVEVLGTKFH
;
A
#
# COMPACT_ATOMS: atom_id res chain seq x y z
N MET A 1 0.16 4.16 -26.45
CA MET A 1 0.36 4.52 -25.04
C MET A 1 -0.65 3.70 -24.27
N PRO A 2 -0.25 2.96 -23.22
CA PRO A 2 -1.24 2.23 -22.44
C PRO A 2 -2.23 3.21 -21.80
N SER A 3 -3.46 2.79 -21.60
CA SER A 3 -4.44 3.54 -20.82
C SER A 3 -4.06 3.52 -19.33
N LEU A 4 -4.68 4.41 -18.55
CA LEU A 4 -4.54 4.40 -17.09
C LEU A 4 -4.95 3.03 -16.52
N ASP A 5 -6.05 2.47 -17.02
CA ASP A 5 -6.57 1.18 -16.56
C ASP A 5 -5.61 0.03 -16.88
N GLU A 6 -4.97 0.03 -18.05
CA GLU A 6 -3.96 -0.97 -18.41
C GLU A 6 -2.73 -0.91 -17.49
N VAL A 7 -2.33 0.28 -17.06
CA VAL A 7 -1.24 0.45 -16.09
C VAL A 7 -1.66 -0.04 -14.70
N LYS A 8 -2.85 0.35 -14.22
CA LYS A 8 -3.35 -0.10 -12.91
C LYS A 8 -3.62 -1.61 -12.89
N GLU A 9 -4.09 -2.20 -13.99
CA GLU A 9 -4.28 -3.64 -14.13
C GLU A 9 -2.95 -4.40 -14.13
N SER A 10 -1.91 -3.86 -14.78
CA SER A 10 -0.56 -4.43 -14.73
C SER A 10 -0.01 -4.46 -13.30
N ILE A 11 -0.21 -3.38 -12.54
CA ILE A 11 0.18 -3.31 -11.13
C ILE A 11 -0.66 -4.28 -10.29
N ALA A 12 -1.98 -4.33 -10.48
CA ALA A 12 -2.89 -5.22 -9.75
C ALA A 12 -2.57 -6.71 -9.91
N ASN A 13 -1.94 -7.09 -11.02
CA ASN A 13 -1.52 -8.46 -11.31
C ASN A 13 -0.04 -8.73 -10.98
N SER A 14 0.66 -7.77 -10.37
CA SER A 14 2.07 -7.92 -9.99
C SER A 14 2.24 -8.63 -8.63
N SER A 15 3.41 -9.26 -8.46
CA SER A 15 3.90 -9.79 -7.19
C SER A 15 4.97 -8.87 -6.58
N ALA A 16 5.32 -9.03 -5.30
CA ALA A 16 6.42 -8.24 -4.71
C ALA A 16 7.73 -8.42 -5.48
N ASN A 17 7.97 -9.63 -5.99
CA ASN A 17 9.13 -9.95 -6.79
C ASN A 17 9.14 -9.26 -8.17
N ASP A 18 8.09 -8.58 -8.60
CA ASP A 18 8.11 -7.77 -9.82
C ASP A 18 8.63 -6.36 -9.57
N TRP A 19 8.84 -5.97 -8.31
CA TRP A 19 9.29 -4.64 -7.93
C TRP A 19 10.75 -4.65 -7.51
N LYS A 20 11.41 -3.53 -7.75
CA LYS A 20 12.75 -3.25 -7.24
C LYS A 20 12.69 -1.99 -6.39
N PHE A 21 13.03 -2.15 -5.11
CA PHE A 21 13.14 -1.05 -4.18
C PHE A 21 14.50 -0.35 -4.29
N PHE A 22 14.48 0.97 -4.24
CA PHE A 22 15.64 1.82 -4.13
C PHE A 22 15.50 2.67 -2.88
N ASP A 23 16.39 2.42 -1.93
CA ASP A 23 16.51 3.21 -0.72
C ASP A 23 17.36 4.46 -1.02
N GLY A 24 16.76 5.62 -0.79
CA GLY A 24 17.29 6.93 -1.15
C GLY A 24 16.69 8.01 -0.27
N PRO A 25 16.94 9.30 -0.55
CA PRO A 25 16.28 10.39 0.18
C PRO A 25 14.74 10.32 0.06
N GLU A 26 14.26 9.76 -1.06
CA GLU A 26 12.86 9.39 -1.31
C GLU A 26 12.84 7.88 -1.59
N GLN A 27 11.82 7.19 -1.07
CA GLN A 27 11.61 5.77 -1.38
C GLN A 27 11.05 5.60 -2.79
N ILE A 28 11.68 4.73 -3.59
CA ILE A 28 11.27 4.47 -4.97
C ILE A 28 11.13 2.97 -5.21
N TYR A 29 9.98 2.56 -5.71
CA TYR A 29 9.71 1.20 -6.19
C TYR A 29 9.56 1.23 -7.71
N VAL A 30 10.41 0.49 -8.42
CA VAL A 30 10.38 0.40 -9.89
C VAL A 30 9.84 -0.95 -10.32
N TYR A 31 8.83 -0.93 -11.19
CA TYR A 31 8.25 -2.16 -11.73
C TYR A 31 9.18 -2.76 -12.79
N LYS A 32 9.75 -3.93 -12.53
CA LYS A 32 10.75 -4.56 -13.40
C LYS A 32 10.23 -4.92 -14.79
N PRO A 33 8.99 -5.41 -14.97
CA PRO A 33 8.44 -5.68 -16.30
C PRO A 33 8.27 -4.42 -17.16
N ASP A 34 8.02 -3.27 -16.54
CA ASP A 34 7.95 -1.97 -17.24
C ASP A 34 8.51 -0.84 -16.35
N PRO A 35 9.80 -0.50 -16.46
CA PRO A 35 10.45 0.52 -15.63
C PRO A 35 9.91 1.95 -15.79
N ARG A 36 9.01 2.18 -16.75
CA ARG A 36 8.27 3.44 -16.87
C ARG A 36 7.26 3.60 -15.73
N ILE A 37 6.83 2.49 -15.12
CA ILE A 37 5.96 2.46 -13.95
C ILE A 37 6.82 2.52 -12.69
N ARG A 38 6.58 3.54 -11.87
CA ARG A 38 7.27 3.75 -10.60
C ARG A 38 6.29 4.16 -9.52
N ILE A 39 6.59 3.82 -8.28
CA ILE A 39 5.91 4.32 -7.09
C ILE A 39 6.95 5.12 -6.33
N GLU A 40 6.68 6.37 -6.06
CA GLU A 40 7.63 7.32 -5.47
C GLU A 40 6.99 7.96 -4.24
N GLN A 41 7.77 8.07 -3.17
CA GLN A 41 7.40 8.84 -1.99
C GLN A 41 7.37 10.33 -2.33
N GLU A 42 6.23 10.99 -2.15
CA GLU A 42 6.10 12.44 -2.43
C GLU A 42 6.52 13.28 -1.23
N SER A 43 6.21 12.82 -0.01
CA SER A 43 6.51 13.52 1.24
C SER A 43 7.17 12.58 2.23
N GLY A 44 7.95 13.14 3.16
CA GLY A 44 8.38 12.41 4.35
C GLY A 44 7.19 11.80 5.10
N PHE A 45 7.49 10.86 5.99
CA PHE A 45 6.47 10.36 6.92
C PHE A 45 6.23 11.42 8.00
N ASP A 46 4.96 11.77 8.19
CA ASP A 46 4.50 12.59 9.29
C ASP A 46 4.23 11.71 10.50
N ASP A 47 4.78 12.10 11.65
CA ASP A 47 4.62 11.38 12.91
C ASP A 47 3.15 11.35 13.35
N GLY A 48 2.70 10.16 13.74
CA GLY A 48 1.37 9.94 14.28
C GLY A 48 0.35 9.50 13.23
N TYR A 49 -0.40 8.46 13.58
CA TYR A 49 -1.55 7.98 12.85
C TYR A 49 -2.66 7.64 13.85
N LEU A 50 -3.80 8.32 13.74
CA LEU A 50 -4.86 8.31 14.77
C LEU A 50 -5.94 7.26 14.51
N HIS A 51 -5.55 6.08 14.03
CA HIS A 51 -6.48 4.98 13.78
C HIS A 51 -6.07 3.75 14.56
N THR A 52 -7.01 3.22 15.33
CA THR A 52 -6.80 2.09 16.25
C THR A 52 -6.51 0.77 15.55
N TRP A 53 -6.79 0.63 14.25
CA TRP A 53 -6.54 -0.64 13.55
C TRP A 53 -5.06 -1.02 13.52
N THR A 54 -4.14 -0.06 13.61
CA THR A 54 -2.70 -0.34 13.68
C THR A 54 -2.25 -0.88 15.03
N GLU A 55 -3.09 -0.83 16.07
CA GLU A 55 -2.81 -1.49 17.36
C GLU A 55 -2.77 -3.03 17.23
N MET A 56 -3.18 -3.59 16.09
CA MET A 56 -2.96 -5.00 15.76
C MET A 56 -1.48 -5.36 15.56
N PHE A 57 -0.62 -4.37 15.30
CA PHE A 57 0.81 -4.58 15.14
C PHE A 57 1.53 -4.51 16.50
N PRO A 58 2.61 -5.28 16.70
CA PRO A 58 3.33 -5.31 17.97
C PRO A 58 3.89 -3.98 18.48
N ASP A 59 4.11 -2.99 17.60
CA ASP A 59 4.71 -1.69 17.91
C ASP A 59 4.00 -0.57 17.12
N SER A 60 2.87 -0.10 17.65
CA SER A 60 2.04 0.96 17.06
C SER A 60 2.33 2.37 17.62
N GLU A 61 3.24 2.50 18.59
CA GLU A 61 3.55 3.80 19.22
C GLU A 61 4.29 4.75 18.28
N SER A 62 4.91 4.20 17.22
CA SER A 62 5.71 4.94 16.23
C SER A 62 5.05 4.94 14.85
N ASP A 63 3.72 4.80 14.79
CA ASP A 63 3.01 4.84 13.52
C ASP A 63 3.12 6.22 12.86
N ALA A 64 3.38 6.20 11.55
CA ALA A 64 3.55 7.41 10.75
C ALA A 64 2.83 7.27 9.41
N THR A 65 2.50 8.40 8.78
CA THR A 65 1.85 8.40 7.46
C THR A 65 2.66 9.13 6.41
N GLY A 66 2.68 8.60 5.20
CA GLY A 66 3.34 9.21 4.05
C GLY A 66 2.42 9.19 2.84
N THR A 67 2.67 10.10 1.90
CA THR A 67 1.98 10.08 0.61
C THR A 67 2.90 9.51 -0.47
N PHE A 68 2.37 8.60 -1.26
CA PHE A 68 3.06 8.03 -2.42
C PHE A 68 2.28 8.33 -3.70
N GLN A 69 3.02 8.49 -4.79
CA GLN A 69 2.46 8.66 -6.13
C GLN A 69 2.90 7.54 -7.05
N VAL A 70 1.98 7.10 -7.91
CA VAL A 70 2.31 6.21 -9.03
C VAL A 70 2.58 7.06 -10.26
N TYR A 71 3.71 6.80 -10.91
CA TYR A 71 4.14 7.46 -12.12
C TYR A 71 4.07 6.51 -13.31
N PHE A 72 3.71 7.06 -14.48
CA PHE A 72 4.00 6.48 -15.78
C PHE A 72 4.88 7.45 -16.58
N ASN A 73 6.09 7.03 -16.92
CA ASN A 73 7.19 7.88 -17.40
C ASN A 73 7.55 8.99 -16.40
N SER A 74 7.10 10.22 -16.65
CA SER A 74 7.38 11.41 -15.84
C SER A 74 6.10 12.09 -15.37
N SER A 75 4.95 11.44 -15.55
CA SER A 75 3.65 11.98 -15.17
C SER A 75 3.09 11.17 -14.00
N PRO A 76 2.68 11.81 -12.90
CA PRO A 76 1.92 11.13 -11.86
C PRO A 76 0.53 10.78 -12.40
N ILE A 77 0.08 9.57 -12.10
CA ILE A 77 -1.16 9.00 -12.61
C ILE A 77 -2.11 8.54 -11.50
N ASP A 78 -1.60 8.36 -10.28
CA ASP A 78 -2.39 8.03 -9.10
C ASP A 78 -1.64 8.43 -7.82
N GLY A 79 -2.36 8.57 -6.70
CA GLY A 79 -1.78 8.89 -5.40
C GLY A 79 -2.52 8.19 -4.26
N PHE A 80 -1.80 7.79 -3.23
CA PHE A 80 -2.36 7.08 -2.08
C PHE A 80 -1.56 7.33 -0.80
N GLY A 81 -2.24 7.26 0.34
CA GLY A 81 -1.62 7.27 1.65
C GLY A 81 -0.99 5.91 1.97
N VAL A 82 0.12 5.93 2.68
CA VAL A 82 0.80 4.76 3.22
C VAL A 82 0.97 4.97 4.71
N VAL A 83 0.67 3.92 5.48
CA VAL A 83 0.91 3.85 6.91
C VAL A 83 2.18 3.04 7.14
N TRP A 84 3.10 3.62 7.90
CA TRP A 84 4.30 2.96 8.38
C TRP A 84 4.08 2.55 9.83
N THR A 85 4.14 1.25 10.11
CA THR A 85 3.75 0.65 11.40
C THR A 85 4.70 -0.47 11.81
N ASP A 86 4.43 -1.12 12.95
CA ASP A 86 5.29 -2.12 13.61
C ASP A 86 6.72 -1.59 13.85
N GLY A 87 6.84 -0.40 14.43
CA GLY A 87 8.14 0.24 14.70
C GLY A 87 8.94 0.51 13.42
N GLY A 88 8.23 0.78 12.32
CA GLY A 88 8.82 1.05 11.02
C GLY A 88 9.22 -0.20 10.21
N ARG A 89 8.72 -1.38 10.57
CA ARG A 89 9.00 -2.62 9.84
C ARG A 89 8.06 -2.85 8.66
N ILE A 90 6.87 -2.25 8.67
CA ILE A 90 5.82 -2.54 7.71
C ILE A 90 5.29 -1.24 7.12
N GLN A 91 5.29 -1.15 5.79
CA GLN A 91 4.59 -0.09 5.05
C GLN A 91 3.42 -0.70 4.29
N VAL A 92 2.23 -0.15 4.49
CA VAL A 92 1.03 -0.59 3.78
C VAL A 92 0.21 0.60 3.30
N PRO A 93 -0.44 0.50 2.12
CA PRO A 93 -1.44 1.48 1.73
C PRO A 93 -2.50 1.63 2.81
N ASP A 94 -2.97 2.85 3.02
CA ASP A 94 -4.03 3.14 3.98
C ASP A 94 -5.33 2.41 3.56
N PRO A 95 -5.80 1.40 4.33
CA PRO A 95 -6.98 0.64 3.99
C PRO A 95 -8.24 1.48 4.14
N ARG A 96 -9.28 1.12 3.38
CA ARG A 96 -10.63 1.50 3.78
C ARG A 96 -11.11 0.54 4.86
N ILE A 97 -11.41 1.07 6.04
CA ILE A 97 -12.05 0.30 7.12
C ILE A 97 -13.54 0.12 6.82
N GLN A 98 -14.02 -1.13 6.86
CA GLN A 98 -15.43 -1.44 6.57
C GLN A 98 -16.30 -1.37 7.81
N ASN A 99 -15.75 -1.67 8.98
CA ASN A 99 -16.45 -1.75 10.26
C ASN A 99 -15.79 -0.83 11.29
N THR A 100 -16.11 0.46 11.22
CA THR A 100 -15.49 1.49 12.07
C THR A 100 -15.98 1.52 13.52
N GLU A 101 -16.96 0.70 13.89
CA GLU A 101 -17.62 0.69 15.22
C GLU A 101 -17.23 -0.51 16.09
N VAL A 102 -16.11 -1.18 15.77
CA VAL A 102 -15.72 -2.42 16.45
C VAL A 102 -14.69 -2.16 17.53
N ASP A 103 -14.97 -2.65 18.73
CA ASP A 103 -14.08 -2.52 19.91
C ASP A 103 -13.00 -3.61 19.95
N ASP A 104 -13.17 -4.71 19.22
CA ASP A 104 -12.21 -5.81 19.12
C ASP A 104 -11.31 -5.67 17.88
N LEU A 105 -10.01 -5.52 18.10
CA LEU A 105 -9.01 -5.41 17.03
C LEU A 105 -9.00 -6.63 16.11
N ASP A 106 -9.37 -7.80 16.62
CA ASP A 106 -9.39 -9.04 15.83
C ASP A 106 -10.55 -9.15 14.84
N GLU A 107 -11.53 -8.25 14.96
CA GLU A 107 -12.73 -8.19 14.13
C GLU A 107 -12.64 -7.14 13.01
N TYR A 108 -11.57 -6.34 12.93
CA TYR A 108 -11.42 -5.36 11.83
C TYR A 108 -11.50 -6.02 10.45
N GLU A 109 -12.34 -5.43 9.60
CA GLU A 109 -12.51 -5.79 8.20
C GLU A 109 -11.94 -4.67 7.33
N PHE A 110 -10.95 -5.04 6.51
CA PHE A 110 -10.23 -4.15 5.64
C PHE A 110 -10.70 -4.32 4.21
N ALA A 111 -10.86 -3.22 3.48
CA ALA A 111 -11.07 -3.24 2.05
C ALA A 111 -9.87 -2.66 1.30
N PHE A 112 -9.32 -3.45 0.40
CA PHE A 112 -8.32 -3.02 -0.57
C PHE A 112 -8.83 -3.31 -1.97
N SER A 113 -8.60 -2.41 -2.93
CA SER A 113 -8.63 -2.82 -4.33
C SER A 113 -7.51 -3.82 -4.60
N GLN A 114 -7.68 -4.69 -5.61
CA GLN A 114 -6.59 -5.57 -6.06
C GLN A 114 -5.30 -4.79 -6.36
N TYR A 115 -5.45 -3.58 -6.90
CA TYR A 115 -4.37 -2.63 -7.14
C TYR A 115 -3.65 -2.20 -5.85
N GLN A 116 -4.38 -1.77 -4.82
CA GLN A 116 -3.79 -1.41 -3.52
C GLN A 116 -3.13 -2.61 -2.84
N ALA A 117 -3.75 -3.79 -2.89
CA ALA A 117 -3.16 -5.00 -2.31
C ALA A 117 -1.83 -5.38 -2.99
N ALA A 118 -1.75 -5.24 -4.32
CA ALA A 118 -0.50 -5.49 -5.04
C ALA A 118 0.60 -4.47 -4.68
N ILE A 119 0.25 -3.20 -4.49
CA ILE A 119 1.18 -2.18 -3.97
C ILE A 119 1.63 -2.53 -2.54
N GLY A 120 0.70 -2.94 -1.67
CA GLY A 120 1.02 -3.38 -0.31
C GLY A 120 2.01 -4.53 -0.28
N ARG A 121 1.84 -5.54 -1.16
CA ARG A 121 2.82 -6.63 -1.32
C ARG A 121 4.17 -6.13 -1.81
N ALA A 122 4.19 -5.21 -2.77
CA ALA A 122 5.42 -4.60 -3.26
C ALA A 122 6.20 -3.85 -2.17
N MET A 123 5.51 -3.14 -1.28
CA MET A 123 6.11 -2.36 -0.19
C MET A 123 6.55 -3.20 1.01
N SER A 124 5.82 -4.28 1.31
CA SER A 124 6.06 -5.13 2.49
C SER A 124 6.80 -6.44 2.18
N LEU A 125 7.33 -6.61 0.97
CA LEU A 125 8.08 -7.82 0.57
C LEU A 125 7.31 -9.14 0.84
N ASP A 126 6.02 -9.15 0.50
CA ASP A 126 5.06 -10.25 0.73
C ASP A 126 4.64 -10.50 2.20
N ASP A 127 5.08 -9.72 3.18
CA ASP A 127 4.54 -9.78 4.55
C ASP A 127 3.09 -9.23 4.63
N PHE A 128 2.60 -8.54 3.59
CA PHE A 128 1.24 -8.03 3.51
C PHE A 128 0.19 -9.09 3.88
N ASP A 129 0.23 -10.25 3.25
CA ASP A 129 -0.80 -11.28 3.39
C ASP A 129 -0.78 -11.96 4.79
N LYS A 130 0.31 -11.79 5.55
CA LYS A 130 0.40 -12.25 6.95
C LYS A 130 -0.45 -11.37 7.87
N TRP A 131 -0.45 -10.07 7.63
CA TRP A 131 -1.15 -9.08 8.46
C TRP A 131 -2.57 -8.80 7.96
N PHE A 132 -2.77 -8.97 6.65
CA PHE A 132 -4.03 -8.79 5.95
C PHE A 132 -4.47 -10.13 5.31
N PRO A 133 -4.74 -11.17 6.12
CA PRO A 133 -5.16 -12.46 5.60
C PRO A 133 -6.54 -12.36 4.95
N GLY A 134 -6.81 -13.19 3.94
CA GLY A 134 -8.04 -13.12 3.14
C GLY A 134 -9.36 -13.32 3.89
N ASN A 135 -9.35 -13.72 5.16
CA ASN A 135 -10.53 -13.76 6.03
C ASN A 135 -10.83 -12.43 6.75
N ARG A 136 -9.92 -11.45 6.69
CA ARG A 136 -10.07 -10.08 7.22
C ARG A 136 -10.06 -9.01 6.11
N VAL A 137 -9.89 -9.43 4.87
CA VAL A 137 -9.71 -8.54 3.73
C VAL A 137 -10.70 -8.84 2.63
N GLU A 138 -11.53 -7.84 2.29
CA GLU A 138 -12.23 -7.83 1.02
C GLU A 138 -11.31 -7.22 -0.05
N VAL A 139 -10.83 -8.06 -0.97
CA VAL A 139 -10.15 -7.57 -2.18
C VAL A 139 -11.19 -7.23 -3.22
N LEU A 140 -11.46 -5.93 -3.38
CA LEU A 140 -12.38 -5.43 -4.39
C LEU A 140 -11.79 -5.72 -5.78
N GLY A 141 -12.62 -6.27 -6.67
CA GLY A 141 -12.24 -6.53 -8.06
C GLY A 141 -11.79 -5.27 -8.80
N THR A 142 -11.22 -5.45 -9.98
CA THR A 142 -10.47 -4.46 -10.78
C THR A 142 -11.32 -3.33 -11.41
N LYS A 143 -12.38 -2.87 -10.72
CA LYS A 143 -13.15 -1.71 -11.16
C LYS A 143 -12.46 -0.43 -10.70
N PHE A 144 -11.67 0.14 -11.60
CA PHE A 144 -11.16 1.51 -11.46
C PHE A 144 -12.32 2.47 -11.74
N HIS A 145 -12.68 3.31 -10.77
CA HIS A 145 -13.75 4.31 -10.88
C HIS A 145 -13.18 5.69 -11.24
#